data_AF-A0A3D3EVI1-F1
#
_entry.id   AF-A0A3D3EVI1-F1
#
_cell.length_a   1.000
_cell.length_b   1.000
_cell.length_c   1.000
_cell.angle_alpha   90.00
_cell.angle_beta   90.00
_cell.angle_gamma   90.00
#
_symmetry.space_group_name_H-M   'P 1'
#
loop_
_entity.id
_entity.type
_entity.pdbx_description
1 polymer ?
#
loop_
_entity_poly.entity_id
_entity_poly.type
_entity_poly.pdbx_seq_one_letter_code
_entity_poly.pdbx_strand_id
1 'polypeptide(L)'
;MGYSIWDILIYYFIDLLKLLLVMSGMLNYSLQKNKYRYVIMGLSVFAFLSITKVIDKSGELSIDILSLLVIITLLVILQGKLLRKLYTILLAYICILFLDTCVTGVISLLGRSSFHTIINSKVLYSFGNGFSILIISTIVLIKKFRWKSVGKAGVSKRLYAILFASAGTGILFISSLMIVNAPESSSKFQSNMFAITIIICLAYFAASLLLVILAESRDNYRTLSKVNQTLLEAQQNYYLLAQEKQQEIRGIRHEINNHLTCIYGLYRSDKLEQMGSYINQLIEQLNSLPELLDTGNDIVNTILNEAVGKYDALGIKIQVEGSFPEQLLISQMDLCVIFANAISNA
;
A
#
# COMPACT_ATOMS: atom_id res chain seq x y z
N MET A 1 37.25 18.32 -31.09
CA MET A 1 36.18 19.32 -31.27
C MET A 1 35.41 19.39 -29.97
N GLY A 2 35.52 20.47 -29.20
CA GLY A 2 34.84 20.59 -27.91
C GLY A 2 33.33 20.72 -28.05
N TYR A 3 32.59 20.32 -27.02
CA TYR A 3 31.14 20.49 -26.98
C TYR A 3 30.78 21.97 -26.88
N SER A 4 29.78 22.40 -27.67
CA SER A 4 29.24 23.75 -27.51
C SER A 4 28.44 23.85 -26.21
N ILE A 5 28.20 25.07 -25.72
CA ILE A 5 27.43 25.24 -24.48
C ILE A 5 25.97 24.78 -24.68
N TRP A 6 25.49 24.92 -25.92
CA TRP A 6 24.18 24.45 -26.35
C TRP A 6 24.08 22.93 -26.31
N ASP A 7 25.13 22.20 -26.72
CA ASP A 7 25.13 20.73 -26.65
C ASP A 7 25.01 20.26 -25.19
N ILE A 8 25.78 20.88 -24.27
CA ILE A 8 25.77 20.55 -22.85
C ILE A 8 24.39 20.85 -22.22
N LEU A 9 23.78 21.98 -22.57
CA LEU A 9 22.43 22.34 -22.11
C LEU A 9 21.36 21.38 -22.62
N ILE A 10 21.49 20.92 -23.86
CA ILE A 10 20.57 19.92 -24.44
C ILE A 10 20.67 18.61 -23.66
N TYR A 11 21.88 18.11 -23.38
CA TYR A 11 22.07 16.89 -22.60
C TYR A 11 21.52 17.01 -21.19
N TYR A 12 21.79 18.14 -20.52
CA TYR A 12 21.21 18.45 -19.21
C TYR A 12 19.68 18.39 -19.24
N PHE A 13 19.05 19.00 -20.25
CA PHE A 13 17.59 19.04 -20.36
C PHE A 13 16.99 17.65 -20.65
N ILE A 14 17.66 16.84 -21.48
CA ILE A 14 17.25 15.47 -21.78
C ILE A 14 17.24 14.62 -20.51
N ASP A 15 18.32 14.63 -19.74
CA ASP A 15 18.43 13.85 -18.50
C ASP A 15 17.43 14.30 -17.44
N LEU A 16 17.28 15.63 -17.29
CA LEU A 16 16.28 16.21 -16.40
C LEU A 16 14.87 15.79 -16.80
N LEU A 17 14.55 15.77 -18.09
CA LEU A 17 13.23 15.40 -18.60
C LEU A 17 12.93 13.91 -18.36
N LYS A 18 13.88 13.01 -18.65
CA LYS A 18 13.70 11.57 -18.37
C LYS A 18 13.46 11.32 -16.89
N LEU A 19 14.27 11.93 -16.03
CA LEU A 19 14.12 11.80 -14.58
C LEU A 19 12.81 12.42 -14.10
N LEU A 20 12.40 13.59 -14.60
CA LEU A 20 11.10 14.19 -14.26
C LEU A 20 9.93 13.29 -14.66
N LEU A 21 9.97 12.66 -15.83
CA LEU A 21 8.94 11.71 -16.28
C LEU A 21 8.83 10.51 -15.34
N VAL A 22 9.96 9.93 -14.92
CA VAL A 22 9.96 8.82 -13.96
C VAL A 22 9.48 9.29 -12.59
N MET A 23 10.04 10.38 -12.06
CA MET A 23 9.74 10.85 -10.71
C MET A 23 8.29 11.32 -10.56
N SER A 24 7.77 12.08 -11.52
CA SER A 24 6.38 12.58 -11.48
C SER A 24 5.36 11.57 -12.00
N GLY A 25 5.68 10.85 -13.07
CA GLY A 25 4.76 9.91 -13.72
C GLY A 25 4.74 8.51 -13.10
N MET A 26 5.91 7.96 -12.76
CA MET A 26 6.01 6.63 -12.15
C MET A 26 6.01 6.67 -10.63
N LEU A 27 6.59 7.68 -10.00
CA LEU A 27 6.71 7.73 -8.53
C LEU A 27 5.78 8.75 -7.85
N ASN A 28 4.95 9.46 -8.63
CA ASN A 28 3.96 10.42 -8.15
C ASN A 28 4.53 11.54 -7.26
N TYR A 29 5.79 11.93 -7.47
CA TYR A 29 6.30 13.12 -6.79
C TYR A 29 5.64 14.38 -7.34
N SER A 30 5.18 15.24 -6.43
CA SER A 30 4.68 16.57 -6.76
C SER A 30 5.84 17.56 -6.90
N LEU A 31 5.69 18.45 -7.89
CA LEU A 31 6.60 19.58 -8.09
C LEU A 31 6.25 20.72 -7.13
N GLN A 32 7.24 21.53 -6.75
CA GLN A 32 7.01 22.69 -5.91
C GLN A 32 6.20 23.78 -6.62
N LYS A 33 5.18 24.36 -5.96
CA LYS A 33 4.32 25.37 -6.59
C LYS A 33 4.99 26.73 -6.84
N ASN A 34 6.16 26.99 -6.24
CA ASN A 34 6.80 28.32 -6.29
C ASN A 34 7.55 28.52 -7.62
N LYS A 35 6.96 29.35 -8.50
CA LYS A 35 7.48 29.63 -9.84
C LYS A 35 8.89 30.24 -9.84
N TYR A 36 9.23 31.06 -8.83
CA TYR A 36 10.53 31.73 -8.74
C TYR A 36 11.68 30.75 -8.50
N ARG A 37 11.43 29.61 -7.83
CA ARG A 37 12.46 28.59 -7.57
C ARG A 37 12.96 27.96 -8.87
N TYR A 38 12.10 27.78 -9.87
CA TYR A 38 12.50 27.25 -11.17
C TYR A 38 13.39 28.22 -11.95
N VAL A 39 13.07 29.51 -11.91
CA VAL A 39 13.83 30.56 -12.60
C VAL A 39 15.21 30.72 -11.99
N ILE A 40 15.27 30.83 -10.65
CA ILE A 40 16.55 30.94 -9.92
C ILE A 40 17.44 29.73 -10.19
N MET A 41 16.86 28.52 -10.17
CA MET A 41 17.61 27.29 -10.40
C MET A 41 18.09 27.18 -11.85
N GLY A 42 17.25 27.52 -12.83
CA GLY A 42 17.63 27.55 -14.24
C GLY A 42 18.79 28.51 -14.50
N LEU A 43 18.72 29.71 -13.92
CA LEU A 43 19.81 30.69 -13.96
C LEU A 43 21.08 30.19 -13.27
N SER A 44 20.97 29.53 -12.11
CA SER A 44 22.13 28.99 -11.40
C SER A 44 22.82 27.87 -12.18
N VAL A 45 22.07 26.99 -12.85
CA VAL A 45 22.63 25.92 -13.68
C VAL A 45 23.31 26.50 -14.91
N PHE A 46 22.66 27.47 -15.59
CA PHE A 46 23.23 28.12 -16.76
C PHE A 46 24.53 28.88 -16.42
N ALA A 47 24.54 29.62 -15.30
CA ALA A 47 25.74 30.31 -14.82
C ALA A 47 26.86 29.31 -14.48
N PHE A 48 26.54 28.21 -13.78
CA PHE A 48 27.51 27.18 -13.43
C PHE A 48 28.13 26.53 -14.67
N LEU A 49 27.31 26.10 -15.64
CA LEU A 49 27.78 25.49 -16.89
C LEU A 49 28.59 26.47 -17.76
N SER A 50 28.27 27.77 -17.71
CA SER A 50 29.04 28.80 -18.39
C SER A 50 30.43 28.98 -17.77
N ILE A 51 30.51 28.97 -16.43
CA ILE A 51 31.78 29.06 -15.70
C ILE A 51 32.65 27.83 -15.95
N THR A 52 32.10 26.62 -15.86
CA THR A 52 32.88 25.39 -16.09
C THR A 52 33.44 25.31 -17.51
N LYS A 53 32.71 25.83 -18.50
CA LYS A 53 33.20 25.90 -19.88
C LYS A 53 34.32 26.94 -20.10
N VAL A 54 34.31 28.04 -19.34
CA VAL A 54 35.41 29.02 -19.36
C VAL A 54 36.69 28.43 -18.77
N ILE A 55 36.55 27.63 -17.71
CA ILE A 55 37.66 26.95 -17.03
C ILE A 55 38.20 25.79 -17.87
N ASP A 56 37.31 24.99 -18.47
CA ASP A 56 37.67 23.86 -19.31
C ASP A 56 37.14 24.05 -20.75
N LYS A 57 38.05 24.48 -21.63
CA LYS A 57 37.76 24.70 -23.06
C LYS A 57 37.41 23.43 -23.82
N SER A 58 37.77 22.25 -23.30
CA SER A 58 37.41 20.96 -23.92
C SER A 58 35.92 20.64 -23.69
N GLY A 59 35.39 21.06 -22.54
CA GLY A 59 34.01 20.82 -22.12
C GLY A 59 33.79 19.45 -21.47
N GLU A 60 34.84 18.65 -21.28
CA GLU A 60 34.78 17.32 -20.67
C GLU A 60 34.39 17.40 -19.19
N LEU A 61 34.98 18.34 -18.44
CA LEU A 61 34.63 18.59 -17.04
C LEU A 61 33.15 18.94 -16.86
N SER A 62 32.59 19.65 -17.83
CA SER A 62 31.17 20.07 -17.80
C SER A 62 30.22 18.89 -18.01
N ILE A 63 30.66 17.85 -18.75
CA ILE A 63 29.89 16.62 -18.97
C ILE A 63 29.93 15.73 -17.73
N ASP A 64 31.09 15.60 -17.08
CA ASP A 64 31.24 14.76 -15.88
C ASP A 64 30.37 15.26 -14.72
N ILE A 65 30.28 16.58 -14.54
CA ILE A 65 29.51 17.22 -13.45
C ILE A 65 28.00 17.32 -13.78
N LEU A 66 27.62 17.11 -15.05
CA LEU A 66 26.23 17.26 -15.53
C LEU A 66 25.25 16.39 -14.73
N SER A 67 25.61 15.13 -14.48
CA SER A 67 24.80 14.18 -13.72
C SER A 67 24.50 14.66 -12.30
N LEU A 68 25.51 15.24 -11.63
CA LEU A 68 25.40 15.79 -10.27
C LEU A 68 24.45 17.00 -10.25
N LEU A 69 24.56 17.90 -11.24
CA LEU A 69 23.68 19.07 -11.39
C LEU A 69 22.21 18.66 -11.57
N VAL A 70 21.94 17.65 -12.40
CA VAL A 70 20.58 17.13 -12.62
C VAL A 70 20.00 16.55 -11.32
N ILE A 71 20.81 15.84 -10.52
CA ILE A 71 20.36 15.32 -9.23
C ILE A 71 20.03 16.46 -8.25
N ILE A 72 20.92 17.48 -8.15
CA ILE A 72 20.72 18.64 -7.28
C ILE A 72 19.44 19.39 -7.66
N THR A 73 19.20 19.61 -8.95
CA THR A 73 18.02 20.33 -9.43
C THR A 73 16.71 19.61 -9.09
N LEU A 74 16.67 18.29 -9.21
CA LEU A 74 15.52 17.48 -8.80
C LEU A 74 15.30 17.48 -7.30
N LEU A 75 16.37 17.46 -6.50
CA LEU A 75 16.27 17.58 -5.04
C LEU A 75 15.62 18.90 -4.62
N VAL A 76 15.87 19.98 -5.36
CA VAL A 76 15.25 21.29 -5.09
C VAL A 76 13.81 21.35 -5.59
N ILE A 77 13.52 20.84 -6.79
CA ILE A 77 12.20 20.94 -7.44
C ILE A 77 11.13 20.04 -6.79
N LEU A 78 11.51 18.84 -6.34
CA LEU A 78 10.54 17.84 -5.87
C LEU A 78 10.16 18.08 -4.40
N GLN A 79 8.88 17.89 -4.08
CA GLN A 79 8.37 17.92 -2.71
C GLN A 79 8.67 16.61 -1.97
N GLY A 80 8.85 16.68 -0.65
CA GLY A 80 9.04 15.50 0.21
C GLY A 80 10.32 15.50 1.03
N LYS A 81 10.49 14.47 1.86
CA LYS A 81 11.65 14.31 2.76
C LYS A 81 12.94 14.12 1.97
N LEU A 82 14.02 14.78 2.37
CA LEU A 82 15.31 14.80 1.67
C LEU A 82 15.86 13.40 1.38
N LEU A 83 16.01 12.57 2.42
CA LEU A 83 16.50 11.20 2.28
C LEU A 83 15.64 10.37 1.31
N ARG A 84 14.32 10.59 1.32
CA ARG A 84 13.40 9.87 0.43
C ARG A 84 13.62 10.25 -1.03
N LYS A 85 13.70 11.56 -1.30
CA LYS A 85 14.00 12.07 -2.64
C LYS A 85 15.33 11.53 -3.15
N LEU A 86 16.38 11.64 -2.33
CA LEU A 86 17.73 11.23 -2.69
C LEU A 86 17.77 9.77 -3.17
N TYR A 87 17.29 8.82 -2.38
CA TYR A 87 17.33 7.41 -2.81
C TYR A 87 16.44 7.16 -4.03
N THR A 88 15.27 7.80 -4.15
CA THR A 88 14.40 7.60 -5.33
C THR A 88 14.95 8.21 -6.61
N ILE A 89 15.63 9.35 -6.53
CA ILE A 89 16.27 10.01 -7.68
C ILE A 89 17.46 9.17 -8.14
N LEU A 90 18.31 8.72 -7.20
CA LEU A 90 19.44 7.84 -7.53
C LEU A 90 18.96 6.55 -8.19
N LEU A 91 17.87 5.97 -7.68
CA LEU A 91 17.28 4.77 -8.28
C LEU A 91 16.75 5.04 -9.70
N ALA A 92 16.01 6.12 -9.90
CA ALA A 92 15.51 6.49 -11.23
C ALA A 92 16.66 6.73 -12.22
N TYR A 93 17.76 7.34 -11.77
CA TYR A 93 18.94 7.61 -12.57
C TYR A 93 19.62 6.31 -13.02
N ILE A 94 19.85 5.37 -12.11
CA ILE A 94 20.42 4.05 -12.42
C ILE A 94 19.55 3.30 -13.44
N CYS A 95 18.21 3.33 -13.29
CA CYS A 95 17.31 2.69 -14.25
C CYS A 95 17.37 3.33 -15.64
N ILE A 96 17.51 4.66 -15.71
CA ILE A 96 17.67 5.38 -16.98
C ILE A 96 19.00 5.05 -17.63
N LEU A 97 20.10 5.00 -16.87
CA LEU A 97 21.40 4.60 -17.39
C LEU A 97 21.37 3.20 -17.99
N PHE A 98 20.73 2.25 -17.29
CA PHE A 98 20.55 0.90 -17.81
C PHE A 98 19.75 0.89 -19.12
N LEU A 99 18.63 1.62 -19.17
CA LEU A 99 17.81 1.76 -20.37
C LEU A 99 18.61 2.33 -21.54
N ASP A 100 19.31 3.45 -21.32
CA ASP A 100 20.13 4.11 -22.35
C ASP A 100 21.23 3.20 -22.87
N THR A 101 21.83 2.40 -21.99
CA THR A 101 22.84 1.40 -22.36
C THR A 101 22.24 0.29 -23.22
N CYS A 102 21.05 -0.21 -22.87
CA CYS A 102 20.32 -1.19 -23.69
C CYS A 102 19.97 -0.62 -25.07
N VAL A 103 19.45 0.61 -25.13
CA VAL A 103 19.11 1.28 -26.39
C VAL A 103 20.35 1.47 -27.25
N THR A 104 21.46 1.93 -26.65
CA THR A 104 22.75 2.08 -27.34
C THR A 104 23.27 0.73 -27.85
N GLY A 105 23.12 -0.35 -27.07
CA GLY A 105 23.48 -1.70 -27.50
C GLY A 105 22.67 -2.19 -28.70
N VAL A 106 21.37 -1.93 -28.73
CA VAL A 106 20.51 -2.24 -29.89
C VAL A 106 20.94 -1.45 -31.13
N ILE A 107 21.20 -0.14 -30.98
CA ILE A 107 21.69 0.70 -32.08
C ILE A 107 23.06 0.20 -32.59
N SER A 108 23.94 -0.20 -31.68
CA SER A 108 25.25 -0.76 -32.01
C SER A 108 25.16 -2.05 -32.83
N LEU A 109 24.26 -2.96 -32.46
CA LEU A 109 24.02 -4.20 -33.20
C LEU A 109 23.44 -3.95 -34.60
N LEU A 110 22.45 -3.06 -34.72
CA LEU A 110 21.81 -2.74 -35.99
C LEU A 110 22.75 -1.98 -36.93
N GLY A 111 23.50 -1.01 -36.40
CA GLY A 111 24.41 -0.15 -37.16
C GLY A 111 25.81 -0.73 -37.35
N ARG A 112 26.12 -1.92 -36.78
CA ARG A 112 27.46 -2.52 -36.73
C ARG A 112 28.56 -1.52 -36.32
N SER A 113 28.20 -0.59 -35.46
CA SER A 113 29.02 0.55 -35.06
C SER A 113 29.47 0.38 -33.63
N SER A 114 30.70 0.80 -33.30
CA SER A 114 31.18 0.76 -31.92
C SER A 114 30.42 1.74 -31.02
N PHE A 115 30.33 1.45 -29.72
CA PHE A 115 29.73 2.37 -28.75
C PHE A 115 30.43 3.73 -28.74
N HIS A 116 31.76 3.74 -28.86
CA HIS A 116 32.54 4.97 -28.94
C HIS A 116 32.11 5.84 -30.13
N THR A 117 31.84 5.22 -31.29
CA THR A 117 31.33 5.92 -32.47
C THR A 117 29.92 6.47 -32.24
N ILE A 118 29.08 5.75 -31.50
CA ILE A 118 27.69 6.16 -31.20
C ILE A 118 27.66 7.31 -30.21
N ILE A 119 28.43 7.23 -29.12
CA ILE A 119 28.51 8.27 -28.08
C ILE A 119 29.09 9.56 -28.66
N ASN A 120 30.10 9.47 -29.52
CA ASN A 120 30.71 10.65 -30.14
C ASN A 120 29.88 11.22 -31.30
N SER A 121 28.93 10.44 -31.84
CA SER A 121 28.01 10.91 -32.88
C SER A 121 26.79 11.60 -32.25
N LYS A 122 26.76 12.94 -32.34
CA LYS A 122 25.63 13.75 -31.86
C LYS A 122 24.27 13.25 -32.35
N VAL A 123 24.21 12.82 -33.61
CA VAL A 123 22.98 12.34 -34.24
C VAL A 123 22.53 11.03 -33.61
N LEU A 124 23.39 10.01 -33.58
CA LEU A 124 23.03 8.69 -33.05
C LEU A 124 22.74 8.75 -31.55
N TYR A 125 23.53 9.53 -30.79
CA TYR A 125 23.31 9.76 -29.38
C TYR A 125 21.95 10.42 -29.12
N SER A 126 21.57 11.44 -29.89
CA SER A 126 20.26 12.10 -29.78
C SER A 126 19.11 11.15 -30.13
N PHE A 127 19.27 10.31 -31.16
CA PHE A 127 18.29 9.28 -31.52
C PHE A 127 18.07 8.26 -30.40
N GLY A 128 19.14 7.76 -29.78
CA GLY A 128 19.05 6.84 -28.65
C GLY A 128 18.30 7.45 -27.46
N ASN A 129 18.65 8.69 -27.10
CA ASN A 129 17.98 9.43 -26.04
C ASN A 129 16.48 9.64 -26.32
N GLY A 130 16.12 9.96 -27.57
CA GLY A 130 14.72 10.09 -28.00
C GLY A 130 13.95 8.78 -27.82
N PHE A 131 14.56 7.65 -28.18
CA PHE A 131 13.95 6.33 -28.01
C PHE A 131 13.74 5.99 -26.53
N SER A 132 14.71 6.29 -25.66
CA SER A 132 14.56 6.14 -24.21
C SER A 132 13.40 6.98 -23.65
N ILE A 133 13.25 8.23 -24.09
CA ILE A 133 12.12 9.09 -23.68
C ILE A 133 10.78 8.49 -24.13
N LEU A 134 10.69 7.94 -25.34
CA LEU A 134 9.48 7.27 -25.84
C LEU A 134 9.13 6.04 -25.00
N ILE A 135 10.11 5.21 -24.64
CA ILE A 135 9.89 4.03 -23.77
C ILE A 135 9.38 4.49 -22.39
N ILE A 136 10.05 5.46 -21.76
CA ILE A 136 9.63 5.96 -20.43
C ILE A 136 8.21 6.54 -20.50
N SER A 137 7.90 7.32 -21.55
CA SER A 137 6.59 7.95 -21.73
C SER A 137 5.47 6.92 -21.92
N THR A 138 5.71 5.87 -22.71
CA THR A 138 4.72 4.79 -22.91
C THR A 138 4.47 4.01 -21.62
N ILE A 139 5.50 3.70 -20.84
CA ILE A 139 5.37 3.05 -19.51
C ILE A 139 4.52 3.91 -18.56
N VAL A 140 4.78 5.23 -18.50
CA VAL A 140 4.01 6.17 -17.68
C VAL A 140 2.54 6.22 -18.12
N LEU A 141 2.26 6.21 -19.42
CA LEU A 141 0.89 6.19 -19.96
C LEU A 141 0.15 4.90 -19.62
N ILE A 142 0.79 3.73 -19.81
CA ILE A 142 0.22 2.43 -19.46
C ILE A 142 -0.14 2.39 -17.97
N LYS A 143 0.76 2.87 -17.11
CA LYS A 143 0.50 2.97 -15.67
C LYS A 143 -0.71 3.85 -15.38
N LYS A 144 -0.79 5.06 -15.95
CA LYS A 144 -1.94 5.97 -15.76
C LYS A 144 -3.26 5.35 -16.22
N PHE A 145 -3.24 4.56 -17.29
CA PHE A 145 -4.43 3.88 -17.81
C PHE A 145 -4.86 2.71 -16.91
N ARG A 146 -3.91 1.86 -16.46
CA ARG A 146 -4.19 0.71 -15.60
C ARG A 146 -4.56 1.09 -14.15
N TRP A 147 -4.14 2.27 -13.68
CA TRP A 147 -4.48 2.74 -12.33
C TRP A 147 -5.94 3.11 -12.13
N LYS A 148 -6.72 3.31 -13.20
CA LYS A 148 -8.18 3.43 -13.06
C LYS A 148 -8.85 2.12 -12.64
N SER A 149 -8.17 0.98 -12.74
CA SER A 149 -8.76 -0.35 -12.57
C SER A 149 -8.21 -1.17 -11.40
N VAL A 150 -7.06 -0.79 -10.81
CA VAL A 150 -6.42 -1.56 -9.74
C VAL A 150 -6.19 -0.64 -8.55
N GLY A 151 -6.78 -1.01 -7.40
CA GLY A 151 -6.64 -0.29 -6.13
C GLY A 151 -5.18 0.00 -5.77
N LYS A 152 -4.99 0.99 -4.89
CA LYS A 152 -3.69 1.54 -4.46
C LYS A 152 -2.76 0.47 -3.84
N ALA A 153 -2.17 -0.39 -4.64
CA ALA A 153 -1.03 -1.22 -4.26
C ALA A 153 0.20 -0.31 -4.18
N GLY A 154 0.60 0.04 -2.96
CA GLY A 154 1.86 0.74 -2.72
C GLY A 154 3.02 -0.22 -2.96
N VAL A 155 3.89 0.10 -3.92
CA VAL A 155 5.09 -0.69 -4.20
C VAL A 155 5.96 -0.78 -2.95
N SER A 156 6.27 -2.01 -2.49
CA SER A 156 7.04 -2.23 -1.26
C SER A 156 8.48 -1.70 -1.38
N LYS A 157 9.06 -1.20 -0.29
CA LYS A 157 10.45 -0.67 -0.26
C LYS A 157 11.49 -1.73 -0.67
N ARG A 158 11.16 -3.01 -0.52
CA ARG A 158 12.00 -4.16 -0.91
C ARG A 158 12.09 -4.30 -2.44
N LEU A 159 11.03 -3.92 -3.17
CA LEU A 159 11.01 -3.90 -4.63
C LEU A 159 12.06 -2.95 -5.20
N TYR A 160 12.11 -1.74 -4.64
CA TYR A 160 13.08 -0.72 -5.03
C TYR A 160 14.52 -1.16 -4.75
N ALA A 161 14.78 -1.85 -3.63
CA ALA A 161 16.10 -2.37 -3.29
C ALA A 161 16.59 -3.48 -4.24
N ILE A 162 15.67 -4.35 -4.70
CA ILE A 162 16.00 -5.42 -5.65
C ILE A 162 16.23 -4.85 -7.05
N LEU A 163 15.40 -3.90 -7.49
CA LEU A 163 15.62 -3.15 -8.73
C LEU A 163 16.97 -2.42 -8.70
N PHE A 164 17.32 -1.80 -7.56
CA PHE A 164 18.61 -1.13 -7.33
C PHE A 164 19.81 -2.08 -7.46
N ALA A 165 19.77 -3.23 -6.78
CA ALA A 165 20.82 -4.25 -6.89
C ALA A 165 20.94 -4.76 -8.32
N SER A 166 19.80 -4.93 -9.01
CA SER A 166 19.79 -5.54 -10.34
C SER A 166 20.26 -4.62 -11.47
N ALA A 167 19.95 -3.33 -11.37
CA ALA A 167 20.40 -2.34 -12.35
C ALA A 167 21.88 -1.98 -12.11
N GLY A 168 22.35 -1.98 -10.86
CA GLY A 168 23.76 -1.79 -10.51
C GLY A 168 24.67 -2.90 -11.06
N THR A 169 24.27 -4.18 -10.95
CA THR A 169 25.03 -5.30 -11.52
C THR A 169 25.05 -5.28 -13.04
N GLY A 170 23.93 -4.90 -13.69
CA GLY A 170 23.87 -4.73 -15.14
C GLY A 170 24.83 -3.66 -15.66
N ILE A 171 24.89 -2.50 -14.99
CA ILE A 171 25.81 -1.41 -15.36
C ILE A 171 27.27 -1.82 -15.15
N LEU A 172 27.62 -2.40 -13.99
CA LEU A 172 28.99 -2.84 -13.72
C LEU A 172 29.47 -3.90 -14.71
N PHE A 173 28.58 -4.79 -15.15
CA PHE A 173 28.88 -5.83 -16.14
C PHE A 173 29.05 -5.26 -17.56
N ILE A 174 28.22 -4.31 -17.98
CA ILE A 174 28.37 -3.67 -19.30
C ILE A 174 29.62 -2.78 -19.33
N SER A 175 29.90 -2.07 -18.24
CA SER A 175 31.13 -1.28 -18.08
C SER A 175 32.40 -2.14 -18.09
N SER A 176 32.38 -3.34 -17.49
CA SER A 176 33.53 -4.25 -17.55
C SER A 176 33.75 -4.81 -18.97
N LEU A 177 32.67 -5.04 -19.74
CA LEU A 177 32.77 -5.45 -21.13
C LEU A 177 33.25 -4.32 -22.07
N MET A 178 32.94 -3.06 -21.76
CA MET A 178 33.50 -1.90 -22.47
C MET A 178 35.03 -1.84 -22.34
N ILE A 179 35.56 -2.16 -21.15
CA ILE A 179 37.01 -2.16 -20.86
C ILE A 179 37.72 -3.33 -21.58
N VAL A 180 37.09 -4.50 -21.67
CA VAL A 180 37.66 -5.69 -22.34
C VAL A 180 37.68 -5.55 -23.88
N ASN A 181 36.85 -4.66 -24.45
CA ASN A 181 36.79 -4.37 -25.89
C ASN A 181 37.78 -3.27 -26.35
N ALA A 182 38.97 -3.21 -25.76
CA ALA A 182 40.11 -2.52 -26.39
C ALA A 182 40.44 -3.19 -27.75
N PRO A 183 40.98 -2.45 -28.74
CA PRO A 183 40.72 -2.66 -30.18
C PRO A 183 41.26 -3.94 -30.87
N GLU A 184 41.73 -4.95 -30.14
CA GLU A 184 42.63 -5.96 -30.69
C GLU A 184 42.07 -7.40 -30.86
N SER A 185 40.77 -7.67 -30.68
CA SER A 185 40.25 -9.04 -30.84
C SER A 185 39.05 -9.19 -31.79
N SER A 186 39.02 -10.31 -32.51
CA SER A 186 38.18 -10.63 -33.68
C SER A 186 36.68 -10.26 -33.61
N SER A 187 36.17 -9.65 -34.69
CA SER A 187 34.82 -9.05 -34.80
C SER A 187 33.62 -10.00 -34.56
N LYS A 188 33.76 -11.30 -34.82
CA LYS A 188 32.69 -12.30 -34.57
C LYS A 188 32.59 -12.71 -33.10
N PHE A 189 33.72 -12.81 -32.40
CA PHE A 189 33.76 -13.15 -30.98
C PHE A 189 33.08 -12.06 -30.14
N GLN A 190 33.33 -10.80 -30.49
CA GLN A 190 32.69 -9.64 -29.87
C GLN A 190 31.16 -9.68 -30.02
N SER A 191 30.64 -9.85 -31.24
CA SER A 191 29.19 -9.90 -31.49
C SER A 191 28.48 -11.01 -30.69
N ASN A 192 29.13 -12.16 -30.52
CA ASN A 192 28.57 -13.27 -29.74
C ASN A 192 28.61 -12.99 -28.23
N MET A 193 29.71 -12.42 -27.72
CA MET A 193 29.80 -12.00 -26.32
C MET A 193 28.75 -10.94 -25.98
N PHE A 194 28.48 -10.00 -26.90
CA PHE A 194 27.40 -9.01 -26.76
C PHE A 194 26.01 -9.65 -26.73
N ALA A 195 25.71 -10.58 -27.64
CA ALA A 195 24.43 -11.27 -27.67
C ALA A 195 24.19 -12.07 -26.36
N ILE A 196 25.21 -12.80 -25.88
CA ILE A 196 25.15 -13.55 -24.63
C ILE A 196 24.93 -12.61 -23.43
N THR A 197 25.60 -11.47 -23.41
CA THR A 197 25.43 -10.44 -22.37
C THR A 197 24.00 -9.91 -22.30
N ILE A 198 23.41 -9.59 -23.45
CA ILE A 198 22.02 -9.12 -23.52
C ILE A 198 21.07 -10.20 -22.99
N ILE A 199 21.29 -11.47 -23.36
CA ILE A 199 20.47 -12.60 -22.88
C ILE A 199 20.59 -12.74 -21.36
N ILE A 200 21.79 -12.64 -20.79
CA ILE A 200 22.01 -12.74 -19.34
C ILE A 200 21.35 -11.57 -18.61
N CYS A 201 21.48 -10.34 -19.13
CA CYS A 201 20.80 -9.17 -18.54
C CYS A 201 19.28 -9.30 -18.60
N LEU A 202 18.72 -9.80 -19.70
CA LEU A 202 17.28 -10.04 -19.84
C LEU A 202 16.79 -11.15 -18.91
N ALA A 203 17.53 -12.26 -18.80
CA ALA A 203 17.21 -13.36 -17.90
C ALA A 203 17.23 -12.91 -16.43
N TYR A 204 18.22 -12.10 -16.07
CA TYR A 204 18.35 -11.57 -14.73
C TYR A 204 17.28 -10.53 -14.39
N PHE A 205 16.92 -9.66 -15.34
CA PHE A 205 15.78 -8.73 -15.20
C PHE A 205 14.44 -9.48 -15.09
N ALA A 206 14.23 -10.55 -15.86
CA ALA A 206 13.05 -11.39 -15.76
C ALA A 206 12.97 -12.10 -14.39
N ALA A 207 14.10 -12.62 -13.90
CA ALA A 207 14.20 -13.27 -12.60
C ALA A 207 13.90 -12.30 -11.44
N SER A 208 14.43 -11.07 -11.50
CA SER A 208 14.16 -10.05 -10.49
C SER A 208 12.68 -9.64 -10.49
N LEU A 209 12.08 -9.48 -11.66
CA LEU A 209 10.65 -9.17 -11.82
C LEU A 209 9.76 -10.31 -11.30
N LEU A 210 10.15 -11.57 -11.54
CA LEU A 210 9.44 -12.73 -11.01
C LEU A 210 9.51 -12.81 -9.47
N LEU A 211 10.69 -12.59 -8.88
CA LEU A 211 10.85 -12.53 -7.41
C LEU A 211 10.01 -11.42 -6.78
N VAL A 212 9.89 -10.30 -7.48
CA VAL A 212 9.05 -9.15 -7.11
C VAL A 212 7.57 -9.52 -7.07
N ILE A 213 7.05 -10.15 -8.13
CA ILE A 213 5.66 -10.62 -8.19
C ILE A 213 5.40 -11.64 -7.09
N LEU A 214 6.32 -12.58 -6.87
CA LEU A 214 6.21 -13.58 -5.80
C LEU A 214 6.23 -12.95 -4.39
N ALA A 215 7.06 -11.94 -4.16
CA ALA A 215 7.16 -11.27 -2.87
C ALA A 215 5.89 -10.48 -2.54
N GLU A 216 5.35 -9.72 -3.50
CA GLU A 216 4.08 -8.99 -3.33
C GLU A 216 2.90 -9.94 -3.17
N SER A 217 2.86 -11.00 -3.98
CA SER A 217 1.88 -12.08 -3.86
C SER A 217 1.90 -12.69 -2.46
N ARG A 218 3.08 -13.03 -1.91
CA ARG A 218 3.21 -13.58 -0.55
C ARG A 218 2.70 -12.63 0.54
N ASP A 219 2.93 -11.33 0.42
CA ASP A 219 2.47 -10.36 1.43
C ASP A 219 0.94 -10.18 1.40
N ASN A 220 0.37 -10.14 0.19
CA ASN A 220 -1.07 -10.16 -0.01
C ASN A 220 -1.72 -11.46 0.49
N TYR A 221 -1.09 -12.63 0.24
CA TYR A 221 -1.57 -13.91 0.76
C TYR A 221 -1.52 -13.97 2.30
N ARG A 222 -0.49 -13.40 2.93
CA ARG A 222 -0.38 -13.36 4.40
C ARG A 222 -1.45 -12.47 5.03
N THR A 223 -1.70 -11.30 4.45
CA THR A 223 -2.75 -10.39 4.94
C THR A 223 -4.13 -11.01 4.74
N LEU A 224 -4.40 -11.59 3.56
CA LEU A 224 -5.65 -12.30 3.30
C LEU A 224 -5.86 -13.50 4.23
N SER A 225 -4.80 -14.29 4.48
CA SER A 225 -4.85 -15.44 5.39
C SER A 225 -5.20 -15.03 6.82
N LYS A 226 -4.60 -13.94 7.33
CA LYS A 226 -4.95 -13.40 8.66
C LYS A 226 -6.41 -12.98 8.76
N VAL A 227 -6.90 -12.25 7.75
CA VAL A 227 -8.32 -11.83 7.70
C VAL A 227 -9.25 -13.04 7.68
N ASN A 228 -8.94 -14.05 6.86
CA ASN A 228 -9.72 -15.28 6.79
C ASN A 228 -9.71 -16.04 8.13
N GLN A 229 -8.57 -16.09 8.82
CA GLN A 229 -8.48 -16.74 10.13
C GLN A 229 -9.36 -16.04 11.17
N THR A 230 -9.30 -14.71 11.25
CA THR A 230 -10.18 -13.93 12.14
C THR A 230 -11.66 -14.12 11.82
N LEU A 231 -12.01 -14.22 10.53
CA LEU A 231 -13.38 -14.47 10.10
C LEU A 231 -13.87 -15.88 10.48
N LEU A 232 -13.01 -16.90 10.35
CA LEU A 232 -13.31 -18.26 10.78
C LEU A 232 -13.51 -18.34 12.30
N GLU A 233 -12.65 -17.68 13.09
CA GLU A 233 -12.79 -17.62 14.55
C GLU A 233 -14.11 -16.94 14.96
N ALA A 234 -14.47 -15.83 14.32
CA ALA A 234 -15.76 -15.16 14.56
C ALA A 234 -16.95 -16.06 14.19
N GLN A 235 -16.86 -16.78 13.08
CA GLN A 235 -17.91 -17.71 12.64
C GLN A 235 -18.05 -18.89 13.63
N GLN A 236 -16.95 -19.43 14.13
CA GLN A 236 -16.98 -20.49 15.16
C GLN A 236 -17.66 -20.01 16.44
N ASN A 237 -17.29 -18.82 16.94
CA ASN A 237 -17.91 -18.25 18.13
C ASN A 237 -19.41 -18.01 17.94
N TYR A 238 -19.83 -17.54 16.76
CA TYR A 238 -21.25 -17.39 16.43
C TYR A 238 -21.98 -18.74 16.47
N TYR A 239 -21.40 -19.81 15.92
CA TYR A 239 -21.99 -21.15 15.96
C TYR A 239 -22.12 -21.68 17.39
N LEU A 240 -21.10 -21.48 18.24
CA LEU A 240 -21.15 -21.89 19.64
C LEU A 240 -22.28 -21.17 20.39
N LEU A 241 -22.37 -19.85 20.25
CA LEU A 241 -23.45 -19.05 20.85
C LEU A 241 -24.83 -19.49 20.35
N ALA A 242 -24.97 -19.77 19.05
CA ALA A 242 -26.21 -20.28 18.48
C ALA A 242 -26.57 -21.67 19.05
N GLN A 243 -25.57 -22.53 19.29
CA GLN A 243 -25.78 -23.84 19.88
C GLN A 243 -26.20 -23.75 21.35
N GLU A 244 -25.59 -22.86 22.13
CA GLU A 244 -25.96 -22.57 23.52
C GLU A 244 -27.41 -22.06 23.60
N LYS A 245 -27.75 -21.05 22.79
CA LYS A 245 -29.13 -20.56 22.65
C LYS A 245 -30.11 -21.68 22.30
N GLN A 246 -29.73 -22.58 21.40
CA GLN A 246 -30.58 -23.71 21.02
C GLN A 246 -30.74 -24.73 22.15
N GLN A 247 -29.72 -24.93 22.99
CA GLN A 247 -29.82 -25.76 24.21
C GLN A 247 -30.75 -25.12 25.23
N GLU A 248 -30.63 -23.81 25.46
CA GLU A 248 -31.52 -23.04 26.34
C GLU A 248 -32.99 -23.17 25.91
N ILE A 249 -33.28 -22.93 24.63
CA ILE A 249 -34.64 -23.09 24.06
C ILE A 249 -35.16 -24.53 24.24
N ARG A 250 -34.30 -25.54 24.09
CA ARG A 250 -34.70 -26.95 24.32
C ARG A 250 -35.03 -27.20 25.78
N GLY A 251 -34.26 -26.64 26.71
CA GLY A 251 -34.54 -26.71 28.15
C GLY A 251 -35.91 -26.13 28.47
N ILE A 252 -36.16 -24.90 28.01
CA ILE A 252 -37.45 -24.21 28.18
C ILE A 252 -38.61 -25.05 27.62
N ARG A 253 -38.48 -25.59 26.40
CA ARG A 253 -39.52 -26.44 25.81
C ARG A 253 -39.79 -27.70 26.62
N HIS A 254 -38.73 -28.32 27.14
CA HIS A 254 -38.86 -29.53 27.96
C HIS A 254 -39.60 -29.24 29.27
N GLU A 255 -39.26 -28.16 29.95
CA GLU A 255 -39.94 -27.71 31.18
C GLU A 255 -41.42 -27.40 30.92
N ILE A 256 -41.72 -26.64 29.86
CA ILE A 256 -43.11 -26.34 29.47
C ILE A 256 -43.91 -27.63 29.22
N ASN A 257 -43.33 -28.59 28.47
CA ASN A 257 -44.00 -29.86 28.20
C ASN A 257 -44.27 -30.67 29.49
N ASN A 258 -43.37 -30.63 30.45
CA ASN A 258 -43.57 -31.29 31.75
C ASN A 258 -44.71 -30.65 32.53
N HIS A 259 -44.76 -29.31 32.59
CA HIS A 259 -45.85 -28.58 33.23
C HIS A 259 -47.20 -28.90 32.58
N LEU A 260 -47.27 -28.87 31.24
CA LEU A 260 -48.49 -29.22 30.50
C LEU A 260 -48.93 -30.66 30.72
N THR A 261 -47.97 -31.60 30.78
CA THR A 261 -48.26 -33.01 31.06
C THR A 261 -48.83 -33.20 32.46
N CYS A 262 -48.26 -32.52 33.46
CA CYS A 262 -48.76 -32.55 34.83
C CYS A 262 -50.19 -31.99 34.93
N ILE A 263 -50.43 -30.82 34.34
CA ILE A 263 -51.75 -30.18 34.30
C ILE A 263 -52.77 -31.11 33.64
N TYR A 264 -52.43 -31.68 32.49
CA TYR A 264 -53.31 -32.60 31.76
C TYR A 264 -53.61 -33.89 32.56
N GLY A 265 -52.62 -34.43 33.29
CA GLY A 265 -52.81 -35.59 34.17
C GLY A 265 -53.74 -35.31 35.35
N LEU A 266 -53.62 -34.14 35.98
CA LEU A 266 -54.50 -33.70 37.06
C LEU A 266 -55.94 -33.49 36.56
N TYR A 267 -56.10 -32.89 35.38
CA TYR A 267 -57.39 -32.74 34.71
C TYR A 267 -58.04 -34.11 34.42
N ARG A 268 -57.30 -35.06 33.84
CA ARG A 268 -57.80 -36.41 33.53
C ARG A 268 -58.21 -37.23 34.76
N SER A 269 -57.69 -36.88 35.93
CA SER A 269 -57.97 -37.56 37.20
C SER A 269 -59.10 -36.91 37.99
N ASP A 270 -59.82 -35.92 37.43
CA ASP A 270 -60.85 -35.09 38.09
C ASP A 270 -60.35 -34.36 39.37
N LYS A 271 -59.04 -34.12 39.47
CA LYS A 271 -58.41 -33.44 40.62
C LYS A 271 -58.33 -31.92 40.41
N LEU A 272 -59.48 -31.29 40.19
CA LEU A 272 -59.56 -29.87 39.79
C LEU A 272 -58.96 -28.89 40.82
N GLU A 273 -59.13 -29.16 42.11
CA GLU A 273 -58.60 -28.31 43.18
C GLU A 273 -57.06 -28.33 43.23
N GLN A 274 -56.45 -29.51 43.03
CA GLN A 274 -54.99 -29.68 42.95
C GLN A 274 -54.42 -29.05 41.68
N MET A 275 -55.16 -29.14 40.56
CA MET A 275 -54.79 -28.47 39.31
C MET A 275 -54.78 -26.94 39.47
N GLY A 276 -55.80 -26.37 40.11
CA GLY A 276 -55.87 -24.93 40.39
C GLY A 276 -54.72 -24.45 41.28
N SER A 277 -54.40 -25.22 42.32
CA SER A 277 -53.24 -24.94 43.20
C SER A 277 -51.90 -24.98 42.44
N TYR A 278 -51.70 -25.99 41.59
CA TYR A 278 -50.48 -26.11 40.77
C TYR A 278 -50.34 -24.96 39.76
N ILE A 279 -51.43 -24.56 39.10
CA ILE A 279 -51.44 -23.40 38.19
C ILE A 279 -51.12 -22.10 38.96
N ASN A 280 -51.71 -21.91 40.14
CA ASN A 280 -51.40 -20.73 40.97
C ASN A 280 -49.92 -20.69 41.37
N GLN A 281 -49.30 -21.83 41.71
CA GLN A 281 -47.87 -21.88 41.98
C GLN A 281 -47.02 -21.48 40.76
N LEU A 282 -47.41 -21.90 39.55
CA LEU A 282 -46.72 -21.47 38.32
C LEU A 282 -46.88 -19.96 38.06
N ILE A 283 -48.08 -19.42 38.32
CA ILE A 283 -48.36 -17.98 38.20
C ILE A 283 -47.55 -17.19 39.24
N GLU A 284 -47.46 -17.66 40.48
CA GLU A 284 -46.64 -17.03 41.52
C GLU A 284 -45.15 -17.06 41.16
N GLN A 285 -44.65 -18.17 40.60
CA GLN A 285 -43.28 -18.24 40.10
C GLN A 285 -43.02 -17.23 38.97
N LEU A 286 -43.94 -17.10 38.02
CA LEU A 286 -43.83 -16.11 36.94
C LEU A 286 -43.90 -14.67 37.48
N ASN A 287 -44.75 -14.40 38.46
CA ASN A 287 -44.88 -13.08 39.10
C ASN A 287 -43.72 -12.75 40.04
N SER A 288 -42.96 -13.76 40.49
CA SER A 288 -41.74 -13.59 41.27
C SER A 288 -40.50 -13.26 40.43
N LEU A 289 -40.62 -13.34 39.09
CA LEU A 289 -39.58 -12.82 38.20
C LEU A 289 -39.53 -11.29 38.37
N PRO A 290 -38.33 -10.69 38.54
CA PRO A 290 -38.20 -9.26 38.71
C PRO A 290 -38.78 -8.53 37.50
N GLU A 291 -39.62 -7.55 37.78
CA GLU A 291 -40.17 -6.64 36.77
C GLU A 291 -38.99 -5.93 36.10
N LEU A 292 -38.86 -6.08 34.78
CA LEU A 292 -37.80 -5.41 34.03
C LEU A 292 -38.02 -3.90 34.12
N LEU A 293 -36.98 -3.16 34.49
CA LEU A 293 -36.99 -1.71 34.49
C LEU A 293 -37.28 -1.21 33.07
N ASP A 294 -38.29 -0.35 32.96
CA ASP A 294 -38.63 0.35 31.72
C ASP A 294 -38.53 1.86 31.92
N THR A 295 -37.53 2.45 31.28
CA THR A 295 -37.26 3.88 31.23
C THR A 295 -37.76 4.52 29.93
N GLY A 296 -38.36 3.76 29.02
CA GLY A 296 -38.75 4.21 27.68
C GLY A 296 -37.60 4.28 26.66
N ASN A 297 -36.40 3.79 27.01
CA ASN A 297 -35.26 3.69 26.10
C ASN A 297 -34.63 2.30 26.14
N ASP A 298 -34.69 1.57 25.01
CA ASP A 298 -34.22 0.18 24.93
C ASP A 298 -32.75 -0.02 25.32
N ILE A 299 -31.87 0.92 24.96
CA ILE A 299 -30.43 0.85 25.28
C ILE A 299 -30.23 0.96 26.79
N VAL A 300 -30.87 1.95 27.42
CA VAL A 300 -30.73 2.19 28.87
C VAL A 300 -31.42 1.08 29.67
N ASN A 301 -32.58 0.59 29.21
CA ASN A 301 -33.26 -0.57 29.80
C ASN A 301 -32.38 -1.81 29.81
N THR A 302 -31.68 -2.08 28.70
CA THR A 302 -30.77 -3.23 28.59
C THR A 302 -29.65 -3.13 29.63
N ILE A 303 -29.00 -1.96 29.73
CA ILE A 303 -27.89 -1.74 30.66
C ILE A 303 -28.35 -1.81 32.13
N LEU A 304 -29.47 -1.19 32.46
CA LEU A 304 -29.98 -1.16 33.83
C LEU A 304 -30.47 -2.54 34.29
N ASN A 305 -31.17 -3.28 33.44
CA ASN A 305 -31.64 -4.62 33.78
C ASN A 305 -30.47 -5.62 33.90
N GLU A 306 -29.44 -5.49 33.06
CA GLU A 306 -28.20 -6.28 33.22
C GLU A 306 -27.50 -5.95 34.55
N ALA A 307 -27.43 -4.67 34.91
CA ALA A 307 -26.86 -4.24 36.19
C ALA A 307 -27.67 -4.77 37.39
N VAL A 308 -29.00 -4.62 37.37
CA VAL A 308 -29.88 -5.15 38.42
C VAL A 308 -29.64 -6.64 38.60
N GLY A 309 -29.69 -7.44 37.53
CA GLY A 309 -29.45 -8.88 37.62
C GLY A 309 -28.06 -9.23 38.18
N LYS A 310 -27.03 -8.47 37.79
CA LYS A 310 -25.65 -8.70 38.24
C LYS A 310 -25.43 -8.34 39.71
N TYR A 311 -26.00 -7.23 40.17
CA TYR A 311 -25.73 -6.66 41.49
C TYR A 311 -26.73 -7.10 42.56
N ASP A 312 -27.93 -7.54 42.19
CA ASP A 312 -28.90 -8.16 43.09
C ASP A 312 -28.34 -9.46 43.69
N ALA A 313 -27.61 -10.25 42.89
CA ALA A 313 -26.86 -11.42 43.36
C ALA A 313 -25.77 -11.11 44.40
N LEU A 314 -25.34 -9.83 44.49
CA LEU A 314 -24.36 -9.34 45.46
C LEU A 314 -25.03 -8.61 46.65
N GLY A 315 -26.36 -8.60 46.71
CA GLY A 315 -27.14 -7.90 47.75
C GLY A 315 -27.15 -6.38 47.60
N ILE A 316 -26.76 -5.85 46.43
CA ILE A 316 -26.72 -4.42 46.16
C ILE A 316 -28.02 -4.03 45.43
N LYS A 317 -28.81 -3.17 46.08
CA LYS A 317 -30.12 -2.75 45.57
C LYS A 317 -29.98 -1.54 44.65
N ILE A 318 -30.39 -1.69 43.38
CA ILE A 318 -30.46 -0.61 42.41
C ILE A 318 -31.90 -0.09 42.36
N GLN A 319 -32.08 1.22 42.52
CA GLN A 319 -33.37 1.89 42.42
C GLN A 319 -33.30 2.95 41.31
N VAL A 320 -34.26 2.91 40.39
CA VAL A 320 -34.34 3.82 39.25
C VAL A 320 -35.61 4.65 39.36
N GLU A 321 -35.47 5.96 39.22
CA GLU A 321 -36.58 6.91 39.28
C GLU A 321 -36.49 7.86 38.08
N GLY A 322 -37.53 7.87 37.23
CA GLY A 322 -37.62 8.72 36.03
C GLY A 322 -37.91 7.95 34.74
N SER A 323 -38.12 8.68 33.64
CA SER A 323 -38.33 8.15 32.29
C SER A 323 -37.71 9.07 31.24
N PHE A 324 -37.43 8.52 30.06
CA PHE A 324 -36.95 9.28 28.92
C PHE A 324 -38.09 9.81 28.05
N PRO A 325 -37.94 10.99 27.44
CA PRO A 325 -38.88 11.48 26.42
C PRO A 325 -38.74 10.70 25.10
N GLU A 326 -39.81 10.65 24.31
CA GLU A 326 -39.85 9.94 23.01
C GLU A 326 -38.76 10.42 22.02
N GLN A 327 -38.34 11.68 22.12
CA GLN A 327 -37.28 12.25 21.29
C GLN A 327 -36.06 12.62 22.15
N LEU A 328 -34.99 11.88 21.94
CA LEU A 328 -33.69 12.11 22.56
C LEU A 328 -32.72 12.75 21.57
N LEU A 329 -32.11 13.86 21.97
CA LEU A 329 -31.09 14.57 21.18
C LEU A 329 -29.67 13.99 21.38
N ILE A 330 -29.55 12.90 22.16
CA ILE A 330 -28.29 12.23 22.47
C ILE A 330 -28.19 10.90 21.71
N SER A 331 -26.99 10.53 21.26
CA SER A 331 -26.81 9.29 20.52
C SER A 331 -26.91 8.06 21.43
N GLN A 332 -27.35 6.93 20.88
CA GLN A 332 -27.41 5.64 21.60
C GLN A 332 -26.04 5.21 22.14
N MET A 333 -24.96 5.52 21.41
CA MET A 333 -23.59 5.18 21.82
C MET A 333 -23.14 6.03 23.01
N ASP A 334 -23.45 7.33 23.01
CA ASP A 334 -23.12 8.21 24.14
C ASP A 334 -23.90 7.83 25.39
N LEU A 335 -25.20 7.49 25.26
CA LEU A 335 -26.00 6.95 26.37
C LEU A 335 -25.39 5.68 26.96
N CYS A 336 -24.94 4.75 26.11
CA CYS A 336 -24.28 3.53 26.56
C CYS A 336 -23.02 3.83 27.38
N VAL A 337 -22.16 4.73 26.89
CA VAL A 337 -20.93 5.14 27.59
C VAL A 337 -21.25 5.82 28.92
N ILE A 338 -22.24 6.73 28.96
CA ILE A 338 -22.62 7.45 30.18
C ILE A 338 -23.14 6.48 31.23
N PHE A 339 -24.11 5.63 30.89
CA PHE A 339 -24.72 4.71 31.86
C PHE A 339 -23.78 3.59 32.28
N ALA A 340 -22.99 3.01 31.37
CA ALA A 340 -22.00 2.00 31.73
C ALA A 340 -20.95 2.55 32.71
N ASN A 341 -20.47 3.78 32.47
CA ASN A 341 -19.52 4.43 33.38
C ASN A 341 -20.16 4.82 34.72
N ALA A 342 -21.41 5.30 34.71
CA ALA A 342 -22.11 5.66 35.94
C ALA A 342 -22.33 4.44 36.85
N ILE A 343 -22.79 3.32 36.27
CA ILE A 343 -23.04 2.07 37.01
C ILE A 343 -21.73 1.41 37.46
N SER A 344 -20.68 1.46 36.63
CA SER A 344 -19.38 0.87 37.01
C SER A 344 -18.66 1.64 38.12
N ASN A 345 -18.95 2.93 38.28
CA ASN A 345 -18.31 3.80 39.27
C ASN A 345 -19.07 3.90 40.60
N ALA A 346 -20.39 3.68 40.57
CA ALA A 346 -21.26 3.70 41.75
C ALA A 346 -21.08 2.45 42.62
#